data_AF-A0A8G2C6P7-F1
#
_entry.id   AF-A0A8G2C6P7-F1
#
_cell.length_a   1.000
_cell.length_b   1.000
_cell.length_c   1.000
_cell.angle_alpha   90.00
_cell.angle_beta   90.00
_cell.angle_gamma   90.00
#
_symmetry.space_group_name_H-M   'P 1'
#
loop_
_entity.id
_entity.type
_entity.pdbx_description
1 polymer ?
#
loop_
_entity_poly.entity_id
_entity_poly.type
_entity_poly.pdbx_seq_one_letter_code
_entity_poly.pdbx_strand_id
1 'polypeptide(L)'
;MQTDDKTLSNIHPLFSRLSGEVIWLLMEEHDASSEDINVFMDNVMAWRSAHLQNMRRLFENKELYLQITVDRVGDIPADQEACITCEKLSGKIIPASHPDLISLLPPYSLGCRCRGKIITKAELPESPDYLTLEDCPKHSFMCSTGWFLNYSWADKK
;
A
#
# COMPACT_ATOMS: atom_id res chain seq x y z
N MET A 1 3.02 20.83 13.81
CA MET A 1 2.87 21.10 12.37
C MET A 1 1.92 20.04 11.83
N GLN A 2 0.65 20.38 11.53
CA GLN A 2 -0.26 19.42 10.92
C GLN A 2 0.25 19.13 9.51
N THR A 3 0.64 17.88 9.24
CA THR A 3 1.09 17.48 7.91
C THR A 3 -0.14 17.29 7.03
N ASP A 4 -0.34 18.18 6.06
CA ASP A 4 -1.42 18.06 5.08
C ASP A 4 -1.21 16.84 4.15
N ASP A 5 -2.29 16.38 3.52
CA ASP A 5 -2.28 15.18 2.66
C ASP A 5 -1.33 15.32 1.46
N LYS A 6 -1.11 16.55 1.00
CA LYS A 6 -0.21 16.86 -0.12
C LYS A 6 1.24 16.62 0.29
N THR A 7 1.63 17.08 1.47
CA THR A 7 2.96 16.88 2.03
C THR A 7 3.21 15.39 2.29
N LEU A 8 2.24 14.68 2.89
CA LEU A 8 2.35 13.24 3.13
C LEU A 8 2.45 12.43 1.82
N SER A 9 1.70 12.83 0.79
CA SER A 9 1.81 12.21 -0.53
C SER A 9 3.19 12.43 -1.17
N ASN A 10 3.74 13.64 -1.04
CA ASN A 10 5.01 14.00 -1.66
C ASN A 10 6.23 13.33 -1.01
N ILE A 11 6.13 12.98 0.27
CA ILE A 11 7.21 12.25 0.95
C ILE A 11 7.13 10.74 0.70
N HIS A 12 5.95 10.19 0.40
CA HIS A 12 5.81 8.76 0.17
C HIS A 12 6.42 8.35 -1.20
N PRO A 13 7.34 7.35 -1.27
CA PRO A 13 8.09 7.05 -2.48
C PRO A 13 7.22 6.64 -3.69
N LEU A 14 6.07 6.03 -3.42
CA LEU A 14 5.10 5.67 -4.47
C LEU A 14 4.19 6.85 -4.85
N PHE A 15 3.62 7.57 -3.88
CA PHE A 15 2.57 8.56 -4.16
C PHE A 15 3.11 9.86 -4.73
N SER A 16 4.38 10.16 -4.49
CA SER A 16 5.09 11.25 -5.17
C SER A 16 5.20 11.03 -6.69
N ARG A 17 5.06 9.79 -7.17
CA ARG A 17 5.18 9.41 -8.58
C ARG A 17 3.85 9.02 -9.23
N LEU A 18 2.84 8.66 -8.42
CA LEU A 18 1.51 8.29 -8.90
C LEU A 18 0.59 9.51 -9.00
N SER A 19 0.46 10.04 -10.22
CA SER A 19 -0.64 10.96 -10.55
C SER A 19 -1.86 10.18 -11.07
N GLY A 20 -3.05 10.75 -10.96
CA GLY A 20 -4.26 10.12 -11.50
C GLY A 20 -4.19 9.92 -13.01
N GLU A 21 -3.61 10.89 -13.74
CA GLU A 21 -3.38 10.82 -15.18
C GLU A 21 -2.43 9.66 -15.55
N VAL A 22 -1.35 9.47 -14.78
CA VAL A 22 -0.39 8.38 -15.00
C VAL A 22 -1.04 7.01 -14.78
N ILE A 23 -1.91 6.89 -13.76
CA ILE A 23 -2.65 5.64 -13.52
C ILE A 23 -3.67 5.38 -14.63
N TRP A 24 -4.37 6.43 -15.07
CA TRP A 24 -5.35 6.33 -16.14
C TRP A 24 -4.71 5.84 -17.43
N LEU A 25 -3.65 6.52 -17.89
CA LEU A 25 -2.92 6.17 -19.10
C LEU A 25 -2.36 4.74 -19.02
N LEU A 26 -1.83 4.33 -17.87
CA LEU A 26 -1.37 2.97 -17.66
C LEU A 26 -2.50 1.95 -17.92
N MET A 27 -3.68 2.16 -17.33
CA MET A 27 -4.78 1.20 -17.50
C MET A 27 -5.32 1.21 -18.93
N GLU A 28 -5.38 2.37 -19.57
CA GLU A 28 -5.79 2.53 -20.97
C GLU A 28 -4.82 1.83 -21.93
N GLU A 29 -3.50 1.93 -21.72
CA GLU A 29 -2.48 1.22 -22.49
C GLU A 29 -2.58 -0.32 -22.37
N HIS A 30 -3.26 -0.79 -21.34
CA HIS A 30 -3.51 -2.22 -21.09
C HIS A 30 -4.95 -2.65 -21.48
N ASP A 31 -5.61 -1.88 -22.36
CA ASP A 31 -6.94 -2.18 -22.90
C ASP A 31 -8.05 -2.30 -21.83
N ALA A 32 -7.86 -1.68 -20.66
CA ALA A 32 -8.89 -1.67 -19.62
C ALA A 32 -10.10 -0.85 -20.07
N SER A 33 -11.31 -1.35 -19.80
CA SER A 33 -12.54 -0.61 -20.10
C SER A 33 -12.63 0.67 -19.28
N SER A 34 -13.29 1.72 -19.79
CA SER A 34 -13.48 2.95 -19.01
C SER A 34 -14.24 2.71 -17.70
N GLU A 35 -15.08 1.69 -17.64
CA GLU A 35 -15.78 1.30 -16.42
C GLU A 35 -14.81 0.70 -15.38
N ASP A 36 -13.94 -0.23 -15.81
CA ASP A 36 -12.90 -0.79 -14.95
C ASP A 36 -11.92 0.28 -14.46
N ILE A 37 -11.51 1.19 -15.35
CA ILE A 37 -10.62 2.30 -14.99
C ILE A 37 -11.27 3.17 -13.91
N ASN A 38 -12.55 3.53 -14.06
CA ASN A 38 -13.25 4.33 -13.04
C ASN A 38 -13.31 3.61 -11.69
N VAL A 39 -13.70 2.33 -11.67
CA VAL A 39 -13.77 1.56 -10.41
C VAL A 39 -12.38 1.36 -9.80
N PHE A 40 -11.36 1.11 -10.62
CA PHE A 40 -9.99 1.01 -10.15
C PHE A 40 -9.49 2.33 -9.55
N MET A 41 -9.76 3.45 -10.21
CA MET A 41 -9.39 4.79 -9.74
C MET A 41 -10.04 5.11 -8.39
N ASP A 42 -11.33 4.81 -8.23
CA ASP A 42 -12.04 4.98 -6.96
C ASP A 42 -11.38 4.16 -5.83
N ASN A 43 -11.05 2.89 -6.12
CA ASN A 43 -10.35 2.01 -5.17
C ASN A 43 -8.97 2.57 -4.79
N VAL A 44 -8.19 3.03 -5.77
CA VAL A 44 -6.87 3.63 -5.52
C VAL A 44 -6.99 4.89 -4.67
N MET A 45 -7.98 5.76 -4.93
CA MET A 45 -8.16 6.99 -4.15
C MET A 45 -8.60 6.70 -2.72
N ALA A 46 -9.54 5.77 -2.51
CA ALA A 46 -9.96 5.33 -1.19
C ALA A 46 -8.78 4.75 -0.39
N TRP A 47 -8.02 3.86 -1.03
CA TRP A 47 -6.82 3.25 -0.45
C TRP A 47 -5.74 4.28 -0.10
N ARG A 48 -5.44 5.21 -1.01
CA ARG A 48 -4.48 6.29 -0.79
C ARG A 48 -4.90 7.14 0.40
N SER A 49 -6.17 7.55 0.46
CA SER A 49 -6.70 8.34 1.57
C SER A 49 -6.52 7.63 2.92
N ALA A 50 -6.90 6.35 3.00
CA ALA A 50 -6.72 5.54 4.20
C ALA A 50 -5.23 5.42 4.60
N HIS A 51 -4.33 5.26 3.62
CA HIS A 51 -2.90 5.22 3.90
C HIS A 51 -2.36 6.54 4.45
N LEU A 52 -2.71 7.68 3.85
CA LEU A 52 -2.26 9.00 4.32
C LEU A 52 -2.76 9.29 5.75
N GLN A 53 -3.97 8.83 6.10
CA GLN A 53 -4.47 8.92 7.48
C GLN A 53 -3.60 8.12 8.45
N ASN A 54 -3.21 6.89 8.08
CA ASN A 54 -2.30 6.08 8.89
C ASN A 54 -0.92 6.73 9.03
N MET A 55 -0.36 7.27 7.93
CA MET A 55 0.90 8.02 7.99
C MET A 55 0.80 9.18 8.98
N ARG A 56 -0.24 10.01 8.88
CA ARG A 56 -0.46 11.15 9.79
C ARG A 56 -0.41 10.72 11.25
N ARG A 57 -1.13 9.65 11.60
CA ARG A 57 -1.15 9.11 12.96
C ARG A 57 0.24 8.69 13.46
N LEU A 58 1.04 8.04 12.60
CA LEU A 58 2.41 7.62 12.93
C LEU A 58 3.38 8.81 13.04
N PHE A 59 3.14 9.89 12.31
CA PHE A 59 3.91 11.12 12.45
C PHE A 59 3.60 11.85 13.76
N GLU A 60 2.33 11.89 14.13
CA GLU A 60 1.84 12.57 15.33
C GLU A 60 2.14 11.81 16.62
N ASN A 61 2.23 10.48 16.57
CA ASN A 61 2.51 9.66 17.74
C ASN A 61 3.59 8.60 17.47
N LYS A 62 4.76 8.81 18.08
CA LYS A 62 5.95 7.95 17.94
C LYS A 62 5.91 6.66 18.76
N GLU A 63 4.93 6.51 19.65
CA GLU A 63 4.71 5.28 20.43
C GLU A 63 3.85 4.25 19.69
N LEU A 64 3.34 4.62 18.51
CA LEU A 64 2.56 3.72 17.66
C LEU A 64 3.45 2.81 16.83
N TYR A 65 2.86 1.73 16.35
CA TYR A 65 3.46 0.79 15.41
C TYR A 65 2.50 0.59 14.24
N LEU A 66 3.06 0.20 13.10
CA LEU A 66 2.30 -0.25 11.96
C LEU A 66 2.61 -1.73 11.73
N GLN A 67 1.59 -2.57 11.81
CA GLN A 67 1.66 -3.94 11.33
C GLN A 67 1.28 -3.99 9.86
N ILE A 68 2.10 -4.66 9.06
CA ILE A 68 1.78 -4.94 7.67
C ILE A 68 0.75 -6.05 7.63
N THR A 69 -0.37 -5.80 6.97
CA THR A 69 -1.38 -6.83 6.66
C THR A 69 -1.46 -7.02 5.16
N VAL A 70 -1.97 -8.17 4.71
CA VAL A 70 -2.17 -8.47 3.29
C VAL A 70 -3.66 -8.57 3.01
N ASP A 71 -4.11 -7.78 2.05
CA ASP A 71 -5.49 -7.77 1.57
C ASP A 71 -5.76 -9.00 0.69
N ARG A 72 -6.39 -10.02 1.29
CA ARG A 72 -6.74 -11.29 0.66
C ARG A 72 -8.17 -11.21 0.15
N VAL A 73 -8.31 -11.10 -1.17
CA VAL A 73 -9.61 -11.13 -1.84
C VAL A 73 -9.93 -12.59 -2.16
N GLY A 74 -11.09 -13.08 -1.70
CA GLY A 74 -11.57 -14.42 -2.02
C GLY A 74 -11.98 -14.54 -3.48
N ASP A 75 -11.97 -15.77 -3.99
CA ASP A 75 -12.45 -16.11 -5.34
C ASP A 75 -11.79 -15.28 -6.45
N ILE A 76 -10.45 -15.27 -6.44
CA ILE A 76 -9.62 -14.71 -7.51
C ILE A 76 -8.64 -15.77 -8.02
N PRO A 77 -8.21 -15.69 -9.28
CA PRO A 77 -7.13 -16.51 -9.82
C PRO A 77 -5.83 -16.41 -9.00
N ALA A 78 -5.07 -17.50 -8.92
CA ALA A 78 -3.83 -17.59 -8.13
C ALA A 78 -2.76 -16.58 -8.57
N ASP A 79 -2.72 -16.22 -9.84
CA ASP A 79 -1.84 -15.18 -10.41
C ASP A 79 -2.25 -13.75 -10.00
N GLN A 80 -3.43 -13.59 -9.40
CA GLN A 80 -3.96 -12.33 -8.90
C GLN A 80 -3.91 -12.19 -7.37
N GLU A 81 -3.47 -13.25 -6.67
CA GLU A 81 -3.23 -13.25 -5.24
C GLU A 81 -2.06 -12.33 -4.84
N ALA A 82 -1.80 -12.24 -3.54
CA ALA A 82 -0.65 -11.52 -3.03
C ALA A 82 0.65 -12.17 -3.52
N CYS A 83 1.54 -11.35 -4.08
CA CYS A 83 2.83 -11.86 -4.52
C CYS A 83 3.65 -12.36 -3.31
N ILE A 84 4.65 -13.20 -3.58
CA ILE A 84 5.51 -13.77 -2.53
C ILE A 84 6.13 -12.71 -1.61
N THR A 85 6.42 -11.52 -2.15
CA THR A 85 6.92 -10.39 -1.35
C THR A 85 5.88 -9.87 -0.39
N CYS A 86 4.62 -9.73 -0.82
CA CYS A 86 3.53 -9.31 0.08
C CYS A 86 3.35 -10.34 1.22
N GLU A 87 3.36 -11.63 0.89
CA GLU A 87 3.22 -12.70 1.87
C GLU A 87 4.37 -12.72 2.89
N LYS A 88 5.61 -12.52 2.46
CA LYS A 88 6.78 -12.41 3.35
C LYS A 88 6.74 -11.21 4.31
N LEU A 89 6.03 -10.14 3.92
CA LEU A 89 5.90 -8.94 4.74
C LEU A 89 4.70 -8.99 5.67
N SER A 90 3.76 -9.92 5.46
CA SER A 90 2.59 -10.08 6.29
C SER A 90 2.97 -10.29 7.76
N GLY A 91 2.39 -9.49 8.64
CA GLY A 91 2.63 -9.54 10.08
C GLY A 91 3.85 -8.75 10.56
N LYS A 92 4.75 -8.30 9.67
CA LYS A 92 5.92 -7.51 10.06
C LYS A 92 5.52 -6.16 10.65
N ILE A 93 6.33 -5.67 11.59
CA ILE A 93 6.05 -4.47 12.38
C ILE A 93 7.04 -3.36 12.03
N ILE A 94 6.53 -2.14 11.89
CA ILE A 94 7.32 -0.92 11.69
C ILE A 94 7.03 0.05 12.84
N PRO A 95 8.03 0.40 13.68
CA PRO A 95 7.87 1.42 14.71
C PRO A 95 7.70 2.82 14.11
N ALA A 96 6.77 3.63 14.63
CA ALA A 96 6.60 5.02 14.21
C ALA A 96 7.83 5.90 14.49
N SER A 97 8.66 5.49 15.45
CA SER A 97 9.93 6.10 15.82
C SER A 97 11.09 5.74 14.88
N HIS A 98 10.90 4.82 13.93
CA HIS A 98 11.98 4.41 13.03
C HIS A 98 12.47 5.59 12.17
N PRO A 99 13.79 5.82 12.04
CA PRO A 99 14.33 6.95 11.26
C PRO A 99 13.88 6.90 9.80
N ASP A 100 13.91 5.72 9.18
CA ASP A 100 13.49 5.49 7.80
C ASP A 100 12.04 5.06 7.65
N LEU A 101 11.15 5.47 8.57
CA LEU A 101 9.73 5.08 8.59
C LEU A 101 9.11 5.13 7.19
N ILE A 102 9.28 6.25 6.47
CA ILE A 102 8.66 6.48 5.16
C ILE A 102 9.09 5.48 4.10
N SER A 103 10.36 5.06 4.12
CA SER A 103 10.90 4.06 3.19
C SER A 103 10.43 2.65 3.51
N LEU A 104 9.96 2.40 4.73
CA LEU A 104 9.47 1.09 5.17
C LEU A 104 7.97 0.93 4.95
N LEU A 105 7.22 2.03 4.83
CA LEU A 105 5.76 1.98 4.76
C LEU A 105 5.27 1.34 3.44
N PRO A 106 4.33 0.37 3.53
CA PRO A 106 3.55 -0.02 2.36
C PRO A 106 2.59 1.11 2.01
N PRO A 107 2.19 1.31 0.76
CA PRO A 107 2.36 0.36 -0.34
C PRO A 107 3.67 0.52 -1.12
N TYR A 108 4.20 -0.61 -1.60
CA TYR A 108 5.47 -0.61 -2.34
C TYR A 108 5.29 -0.43 -3.84
N SER A 109 4.09 -0.63 -4.38
CA SER A 109 3.79 -0.46 -5.80
C SER A 109 2.29 -0.31 -6.04
N LEU A 110 1.92 0.15 -7.24
CA LEU A 110 0.53 0.02 -7.70
C LEU A 110 0.16 -1.47 -7.79
N GLY A 111 -1.02 -1.84 -7.29
CA GLY A 111 -1.44 -3.24 -7.16
C GLY A 111 -0.80 -4.00 -5.99
N CYS A 112 -0.03 -3.36 -5.12
CA CYS A 112 0.46 -3.99 -3.90
C CYS A 112 -0.73 -4.35 -2.98
N ARG A 113 -0.75 -5.58 -2.45
CA ARG A 113 -1.78 -6.03 -1.48
C ARG A 113 -1.41 -5.75 -0.02
N CYS A 114 -0.19 -5.29 0.25
CA CYS A 114 0.17 -4.86 1.60
C CYS A 114 -0.63 -3.62 2.02
N ARG A 115 -1.10 -3.63 3.27
CA ARG A 115 -1.80 -2.55 3.95
C ARG A 115 -1.14 -2.31 5.30
N GLY A 116 -1.35 -1.11 5.83
CA GLY A 116 -0.91 -0.77 7.18
C GLY A 116 -2.06 -0.85 8.15
N LYS A 117 -1.88 -1.59 9.25
CA LYS A 117 -2.75 -1.56 10.42
C LYS A 117 -2.00 -0.89 11.58
N ILE A 118 -2.53 0.22 12.08
CA ILE A 118 -1.98 0.88 13.27
C ILE A 118 -2.28 0.02 14.50
N ILE A 119 -1.26 -0.24 15.29
CA ILE A 119 -1.35 -0.95 16.57
C ILE A 119 -0.59 -0.19 17.65
N THR A 120 -0.97 -0.45 18.89
CA THR A 120 -0.30 0.08 20.09
C THR A 120 0.73 -0.92 20.63
N LYS A 121 1.56 -0.47 21.57
CA LYS A 121 2.53 -1.33 22.27
C LYS A 121 1.88 -2.55 22.94
N ALA A 122 0.65 -2.40 23.44
CA ALA A 122 -0.08 -3.48 24.10
C ALA A 122 -0.57 -4.56 23.13
N GLU A 123 -0.68 -4.24 21.84
CA GLU A 123 -1.11 -5.16 20.77
C GLU A 123 0.08 -5.83 20.06
N LEU A 124 1.32 -5.51 20.46
CA LEU A 124 2.49 -6.17 19.91
C LEU A 124 2.49 -7.66 20.31
N PRO A 125 2.88 -8.56 19.38
CA PRO A 125 3.10 -9.96 19.74
C PRO A 125 4.28 -10.07 20.72
N GLU A 126 4.36 -11.19 21.45
CA GLU A 126 5.44 -11.43 22.42
C GLU A 126 6.85 -11.38 21.80
N SER A 127 6.96 -11.75 20.52
CA SER A 127 8.18 -11.65 19.73
C SER A 127 7.88 -10.93 18.40
N PRO A 128 7.92 -9.59 18.37
CA PRO A 128 7.68 -8.82 17.16
C PRO A 128 8.76 -9.06 16.11
N ASP A 129 8.32 -9.44 14.90
CA ASP A 129 9.19 -9.45 13.72
C ASP A 129 9.19 -8.04 13.11
N TYR A 130 10.26 -7.28 13.37
CA TYR A 130 10.40 -5.93 12.85
C TYR A 130 10.88 -5.93 11.39
N LEU A 131 10.27 -5.09 10.56
CA LEU A 131 10.74 -4.90 9.19
C LEU A 131 12.07 -4.14 9.22
N THR A 132 13.08 -4.70 8.56
CA THR A 132 14.36 -4.05 8.32
C THR A 132 14.40 -3.41 6.94
N LEU A 133 15.32 -2.46 6.71
CA LEU A 133 15.54 -1.88 5.38
C LEU A 133 16.02 -2.90 4.35
N GLU A 134 16.74 -3.93 4.78
CA GLU A 134 17.25 -4.99 3.89
C GLU A 134 16.12 -5.90 3.40
N ASP A 135 15.14 -6.18 4.27
CA ASP A 135 13.95 -6.98 3.95
C ASP A 135 12.87 -6.15 3.24
N CYS A 136 12.97 -4.83 3.28
CA CYS A 136 11.99 -3.94 2.68
C CYS A 136 12.13 -3.93 1.15
N PRO A 137 11.06 -4.25 0.39
CA PRO A 137 11.12 -4.16 -1.04
C PRO A 137 11.28 -2.71 -1.48
N LYS A 138 11.99 -2.51 -2.59
CA LYS A 138 12.10 -1.19 -3.20
C LYS A 138 10.75 -0.78 -3.77
N HIS A 139 10.35 0.47 -3.52
CA HIS A 139 9.17 1.02 -4.15
C HIS A 139 9.35 1.06 -5.67
N SER A 140 8.39 0.47 -6.37
CA SER A 140 8.32 0.42 -7.83
C SER A 140 6.99 0.99 -8.29
N PHE A 141 6.89 1.35 -9.57
CA PHE A 141 5.66 1.92 -10.09
C PHE A 141 4.50 0.92 -10.06
N MET A 142 4.76 -0.34 -10.45
CA MET A 142 3.77 -1.41 -10.53
C MET A 142 4.23 -2.70 -9.85
N CYS A 143 3.27 -3.46 -9.33
CA CYS A 143 3.52 -4.81 -8.85
C CYS A 143 4.08 -5.66 -9.98
N SER A 144 5.11 -6.47 -9.70
CA SER A 144 5.76 -7.33 -10.69
C SER A 144 4.83 -8.39 -11.29
N THR A 145 3.74 -8.73 -10.60
CA THR A 145 2.73 -9.66 -11.13
C THR A 145 1.75 -8.99 -12.08
N GLY A 146 1.66 -7.65 -12.08
CA GLY A 146 0.76 -6.89 -12.95
C GLY A 146 -0.74 -7.23 -12.80
N TRP A 147 -1.12 -7.98 -11.76
CA TRP A 147 -2.44 -8.63 -11.69
C TRP A 147 -3.63 -7.66 -11.83
N PHE A 148 -3.47 -6.45 -11.30
CA PHE A 148 -4.52 -5.42 -11.28
C PHE A 148 -4.90 -4.94 -12.68
N LEU A 149 -4.04 -5.14 -13.69
CA LEU A 149 -4.30 -4.78 -15.08
C LEU A 149 -5.31 -5.74 -15.73
N ASN A 150 -5.29 -7.02 -15.34
CA ASN A 150 -6.17 -8.07 -15.87
C ASN A 150 -7.33 -8.40 -14.93
N TYR A 151 -7.54 -7.56 -13.90
CA TYR A 151 -8.60 -7.76 -12.93
C TYR A 151 -9.86 -7.04 -13.39
N SER A 152 -10.99 -7.76 -13.48
CA SER A 152 -12.30 -7.14 -13.73
C SER A 152 -12.74 -6.34 -12.51
N TRP A 153 -12.50 -5.03 -12.53
CA TRP A 153 -12.82 -4.14 -11.42
C TRP A 153 -14.32 -3.86 -11.34
N ALA A 154 -15.00 -3.76 -12.49
CA ALA A 154 -16.43 -3.47 -12.55
C ALA A 154 -17.31 -4.69 -12.18
N ASP A 155 -16.87 -5.91 -12.52
CA ASP A 155 -17.67 -7.15 -12.38
C ASP A 155 -17.82 -7.66 -10.94
N LYS A 156 -17.14 -7.03 -9.96
CA LYS A 156 -17.13 -7.46 -8.55
C LYS A 156 -18.13 -6.71 -7.65
N LYS A 157 -19.13 -6.02 -8.23
CA LYS A 157 -20.22 -5.39 -7.47
C LYS A 157 -21.30 -6.37 -7.03
#